data_AF-A0A529K2B2-F1
#
_entry.id   AF-A0A529K2B2-F1
#
_cell.length_a   1.000
_cell.length_b   1.000
_cell.length_c   1.000
_cell.angle_alpha   90.00
_cell.angle_beta   90.00
_cell.angle_gamma   90.00
#
_symmetry.space_group_name_H-M   'P 1'
#
loop_
_entity.id
_entity.type
_entity.pdbx_description
1 polymer ?
#
loop_
_entity_poly.entity_id
_entity_poly.type
_entity_poly.pdbx_seq_one_letter_code
_entity_poly.pdbx_strand_id
1 'polypeptide(L)'
;ELGDPAHVLFALIAAHAASRGPLGAFMHLLPPARSDGLSADAGTVSAETAIAGAGLGAFALLALGFGSAVAALILLGLLFAAFRALCLNQIGGQTGDTVGALQQLGEIAILLVASVSLS
;
A
#
# COMPACT_ATOMS: atom_id res chain seq x y z
N GLU A 1 -22.43 -11.79 9.58
CA GLU A 1 -22.67 -12.46 8.27
C GLU A 1 -21.79 -11.79 7.24
N LEU A 2 -21.31 -12.49 6.22
CA LEU A 2 -20.54 -11.84 5.14
C LEU A 2 -21.51 -11.01 4.29
N GLY A 3 -21.10 -9.81 3.88
CA GLY A 3 -21.89 -8.94 3.01
C GLY A 3 -22.20 -9.57 1.65
N ASP A 4 -23.03 -8.89 0.85
CA ASP A 4 -23.38 -9.33 -0.50
C ASP A 4 -22.13 -9.75 -1.33
N PRO A 5 -22.14 -10.92 -2.02
CA PRO A 5 -20.96 -11.45 -2.68
C PRO A 5 -20.28 -10.48 -3.66
N ALA A 6 -21.06 -9.62 -4.34
CA ALA A 6 -20.48 -8.63 -5.25
C ALA A 6 -19.67 -7.57 -4.48
N HIS A 7 -20.18 -7.11 -3.33
CA HIS A 7 -19.45 -6.17 -2.49
C HIS A 7 -18.15 -6.77 -1.92
N VAL A 8 -18.20 -8.04 -1.52
CA VAL A 8 -16.99 -8.76 -1.07
C VAL A 8 -15.96 -8.86 -2.21
N LEU A 9 -16.41 -9.18 -3.43
CA LEU A 9 -15.53 -9.23 -4.60
C LEU A 9 -14.86 -7.86 -4.88
N PHE A 10 -15.64 -6.78 -4.86
CA PHE A 10 -15.10 -5.43 -5.04
C PHE A 10 -14.12 -5.04 -3.94
N ALA A 11 -14.37 -5.44 -2.70
CA ALA A 11 -13.44 -5.20 -1.59
C ALA A 11 -12.12 -5.94 -1.77
N LEU A 12 -12.14 -7.19 -2.23
CA LEU A 12 -10.92 -7.94 -2.54
C LEU A 12 -10.11 -7.29 -3.67
N ILE A 13 -10.79 -6.86 -4.74
CA ILE A 13 -10.14 -6.16 -5.86
C ILE A 13 -9.53 -4.84 -5.38
N ALA A 14 -10.29 -4.04 -4.63
CA ALA A 14 -9.82 -2.77 -4.08
C ALA A 14 -8.60 -2.96 -3.18
N ALA A 15 -8.64 -3.92 -2.26
CA ALA A 15 -7.52 -4.23 -1.37
C ALA A 15 -6.26 -4.65 -2.12
N HIS A 16 -6.41 -5.53 -3.11
CA HIS A 16 -5.28 -6.02 -3.89
C HIS A 16 -4.66 -4.94 -4.78
N ALA A 17 -5.49 -4.12 -5.44
CA ALA A 17 -5.01 -3.06 -6.32
C ALA A 17 -4.42 -1.87 -5.55
N ALA A 18 -5.12 -1.38 -4.52
CA ALA A 18 -4.72 -0.19 -3.79
C ALA A 18 -3.48 -0.41 -2.92
N SER A 19 -3.29 -1.62 -2.37
CA SER A 19 -2.09 -1.96 -1.58
C SER A 19 -0.78 -1.88 -2.37
N ARG A 20 -0.84 -1.98 -3.71
CA ARG A 20 0.33 -1.82 -4.60
C ARG A 20 0.65 -0.36 -4.93
N GLY A 21 -0.33 0.54 -4.80
CA GLY A 21 -0.16 1.97 -5.10
C GLY A 21 1.02 2.64 -4.39
N PRO A 22 1.24 2.45 -3.08
CA PRO A 22 2.32 3.12 -2.36
C PRO A 22 3.72 2.55 -2.63
N LEU A 23 3.85 1.41 -3.32
CA LEU A 23 5.15 0.73 -3.46
C LEU A 23 6.18 1.58 -4.19
N GLY A 24 5.77 2.23 -5.29
CA GLY A 24 6.64 3.13 -6.04
C GLY A 24 7.12 4.32 -5.20
N ALA A 25 6.23 4.90 -4.40
CA ALA A 25 6.58 5.98 -3.47
C ALA A 25 7.53 5.50 -2.36
N PHE A 26 7.34 4.27 -1.86
CA PHE A 26 8.23 3.68 -0.85
C PHE A 26 9.65 3.52 -1.38
N MET A 27 9.80 2.96 -2.58
CA MET A 27 11.08 2.76 -3.25
C MET A 27 11.72 4.08 -3.69
N HIS A 28 10.92 5.11 -4.00
CA HIS A 28 11.43 6.44 -4.34
C HIS A 28 11.95 7.20 -3.11
N LEU A 29 11.29 7.07 -1.96
CA LEU A 29 11.54 7.87 -0.76
C LEU A 29 12.52 7.23 0.25
N LEU A 30 12.98 6.01 0.00
CA LEU A 30 13.94 5.30 0.83
C LEU A 30 15.12 4.81 -0.01
N PRO A 31 16.36 4.98 0.46
CA PRO A 31 17.51 4.34 -0.18
C PRO A 31 17.43 2.81 0.00
N PRO A 32 18.08 2.02 -0.86
CA PRO A 32 18.28 0.59 -0.61
C PRO A 32 19.08 0.36 0.68
N ALA A 33 18.61 -0.55 1.55
CA ALA A 33 19.27 -0.86 2.82
C ALA A 33 20.57 -1.68 2.66
N ARG A 34 20.72 -2.38 1.53
CA ARG A 34 21.92 -3.19 1.18
C ARG A 34 22.31 -2.93 -0.27
N SER A 35 23.61 -2.87 -0.53
CA SER A 35 24.17 -2.61 -1.86
C SER A 35 24.13 -3.82 -2.80
N ASP A 36 23.90 -5.02 -2.27
CA ASP A 36 23.91 -6.31 -2.97
C ASP A 36 22.55 -7.03 -2.97
N GLY A 37 21.48 -6.35 -2.52
CA GLY A 37 20.13 -6.92 -2.50
C GLY A 37 19.43 -6.79 -3.86
N LEU A 38 18.51 -7.72 -4.17
CA LEU A 38 17.66 -7.68 -5.39
C LEU A 38 16.93 -6.34 -5.61
N SER A 39 16.68 -5.57 -4.55
CA SER A 39 16.08 -4.24 -4.69
C SER A 39 17.06 -3.17 -5.18
N ALA A 40 18.37 -3.36 -5.07
CA ALA A 40 19.36 -2.49 -5.71
C ALA A 40 19.30 -2.65 -7.24
N ASP A 41 19.08 -3.87 -7.73
CA ASP A 41 18.95 -4.17 -9.16
C ASP A 41 17.63 -3.67 -9.76
N ALA A 42 16.58 -3.51 -8.95
CA ALA A 42 15.30 -2.93 -9.39
C ALA A 42 15.41 -1.45 -9.81
N GLY A 43 16.52 -0.79 -9.47
CA GLY A 43 16.77 0.61 -9.82
C GLY A 43 15.93 1.61 -9.02
N THR A 44 15.95 2.86 -9.45
CA THR A 44 15.21 3.96 -8.81
C THR A 44 13.85 4.15 -9.49
N VAL A 45 12.78 4.22 -8.71
CA VAL A 45 11.45 4.58 -9.22
C VAL A 45 11.38 6.09 -9.39
N SER A 46 10.93 6.59 -10.54
CA SER A 46 10.75 8.03 -10.77
C SER A 46 9.60 8.58 -9.93
N ALA A 47 9.65 9.87 -9.59
CA ALA A 47 8.55 10.53 -8.88
C ALA A 47 7.23 10.45 -9.66
N GLU A 48 7.27 10.59 -10.98
CA GLU A 48 6.10 10.48 -11.86
C GLU A 48 5.45 9.09 -11.77
N THR A 49 6.25 8.03 -11.86
CA THR A 49 5.76 6.65 -11.72
C THR A 49 5.20 6.39 -10.32
N ALA A 50 5.86 6.91 -9.27
CA ALA A 50 5.38 6.80 -7.90
C ALA A 50 4.02 7.50 -7.70
N ILE A 51 3.87 8.71 -8.23
CA ILE A 51 2.61 9.49 -8.17
C ILE A 51 1.50 8.79 -8.95
N ALA A 52 1.80 8.30 -10.16
CA ALA A 52 0.84 7.57 -10.97
C ALA A 52 0.36 6.29 -10.28
N GLY A 53 1.28 5.52 -9.68
CA GLY A 53 0.95 4.33 -8.90
C GLY A 53 0.08 4.64 -7.69
N ALA A 54 0.44 5.67 -6.92
CA ALA A 54 -0.35 6.11 -5.77
C ALA A 54 -1.75 6.59 -6.18
N GLY A 55 -1.87 7.33 -7.29
CA GLY A 55 -3.14 7.79 -7.83
C GLY A 55 -4.05 6.64 -8.29
N LEU A 56 -3.50 5.66 -9.01
CA LEU A 56 -4.25 4.46 -9.41
C LEU A 56 -4.69 3.63 -8.20
N GLY A 57 -3.82 3.49 -7.19
CA GLY A 57 -4.17 2.81 -5.95
C GLY A 57 -5.30 3.52 -5.19
N ALA A 58 -5.23 4.85 -5.07
CA ALA A 58 -6.29 5.65 -4.45
C ALA A 58 -7.61 5.57 -5.23
N PHE A 59 -7.55 5.55 -6.57
CA PHE A 59 -8.74 5.35 -7.41
C PHE A 59 -9.40 4.00 -7.16
N ALA A 60 -8.63 2.92 -7.01
CA ALA A 60 -9.16 1.59 -6.72
C ALA A 60 -9.95 1.52 -5.40
N LEU A 61 -9.61 2.36 -4.40
CA LEU A 61 -10.34 2.40 -3.13
C LEU A 61 -11.79 2.86 -3.28
N LEU A 62 -12.14 3.58 -4.36
CA LEU A 62 -13.52 4.04 -4.60
C LEU A 62 -14.51 2.87 -4.75
N ALA A 63 -14.03 1.67 -5.08
CA ALA A 63 -14.86 0.46 -5.12
C ALA A 63 -15.41 0.06 -3.73
N LEU A 64 -14.88 0.62 -2.64
CA LEU A 64 -15.41 0.44 -1.27
C LEU A 64 -16.52 1.44 -0.90
N GLY A 65 -16.81 2.40 -1.78
CA GLY A 65 -17.62 3.58 -1.46
C GLY A 65 -16.80 4.73 -0.85
N PHE A 66 -17.28 5.96 -1.00
CA PHE A 66 -16.49 7.17 -0.70
C PHE A 66 -16.02 7.26 0.76
N GLY A 67 -16.89 6.97 1.74
CA GLY A 67 -16.53 7.04 3.16
C GLY A 67 -15.44 6.04 3.54
N SER A 68 -15.62 4.78 3.13
CA SER A 68 -14.65 3.70 3.33
C SER A 68 -13.33 3.97 2.60
N ALA A 69 -13.40 4.53 1.39
CA ALA A 69 -12.22 4.91 0.61
C ALA A 69 -11.38 5.96 1.33
N VAL A 70 -12.01 7.00 1.90
CA VAL A 70 -11.33 8.03 2.70
C VAL A 70 -10.69 7.42 3.95
N ALA A 71 -11.42 6.56 4.67
CA ALA A 71 -10.89 5.89 5.86
C ALA A 71 -9.67 5.00 5.53
N ALA A 72 -9.76 4.21 4.45
CA ALA A 72 -8.67 3.38 3.97
C ALA A 72 -7.46 4.22 3.54
N LEU A 73 -7.68 5.34 2.83
CA LEU A 73 -6.61 6.22 2.37
C LEU A 73 -5.85 6.85 3.55
N ILE A 74 -6.56 7.29 4.60
CA ILE A 74 -5.95 7.82 5.83
C ILE A 74 -5.12 6.73 6.51
N LEU A 75 -5.68 5.54 6.69
CA LEU A 75 -4.99 4.43 7.36
C LEU A 75 -3.74 3.99 6.58
N LEU A 76 -3.82 3.90 5.26
CA LEU A 76 -2.67 3.60 4.39
C LEU A 76 -1.59 4.68 4.50
N GLY A 77 -1.96 5.95 4.52
CA GLY A 77 -1.02 7.05 4.69
C GLY A 77 -0.27 6.98 6.02
N LEU A 78 -0.99 6.67 7.11
CA LEU A 78 -0.39 6.49 8.44
C LEU A 78 0.53 5.27 8.49
N LEU A 79 0.09 4.12 7.96
CA LEU A 79 0.91 2.90 7.89
C LEU A 79 2.16 3.11 7.04
N PHE A 80 2.02 3.76 5.89
CA PHE A 80 3.14 4.11 5.02
C PHE A 80 4.17 4.96 5.74
N ALA A 81 3.74 6.05 6.39
CA ALA A 81 4.63 6.94 7.12
C ALA A 81 5.34 6.24 8.28
N ALA A 82 4.59 5.47 9.08
CA ALA A 82 5.13 4.73 10.22
C ALA A 82 6.12 3.64 9.77
N PHE A 83 5.75 2.85 8.76
CA PHE A 83 6.58 1.75 8.28
C PHE A 83 7.83 2.26 7.54
N ARG A 84 7.72 3.38 6.81
CA ARG A 84 8.87 4.07 6.22
C ARG A 84 9.86 4.51 7.31
N ALA A 85 9.37 5.18 8.35
CA ALA A 85 10.22 5.60 9.47
C ALA A 85 10.86 4.39 10.17
N LEU A 86 10.11 3.31 10.34
CA LEU A 86 10.60 2.07 10.94
C LEU A 86 11.75 1.46 10.15
N CYS A 87 11.60 1.33 8.82
CA CYS A 87 12.63 0.74 7.96
C CYS A 87 13.88 1.62 7.91
N LEU A 88 13.71 2.94 7.82
CA LEU A 88 14.84 3.87 7.86
C LEU A 88 15.61 3.78 9.19
N ASN A 89 14.90 3.71 10.31
CA ASN A 89 15.52 3.69 11.64
C ASN A 89 16.15 2.34 12.00
N GLN A 90 15.59 1.22 11.54
CA GLN A 90 16.07 -0.12 11.91
C GLN A 90 17.14 -0.65 10.96
N ILE A 91 16.99 -0.42 9.66
CA ILE A 91 17.85 -1.03 8.63
C ILE A 91 18.44 0.00 7.66
N GLY A 92 18.19 1.29 7.86
CA GLY A 92 18.78 2.37 7.05
C GLY A 92 18.15 2.59 5.68
N GLY A 93 17.04 1.93 5.35
CA GLY A 93 16.47 2.00 4.01
C GLY A 93 15.38 0.95 3.75
N GLN A 94 15.24 0.52 2.50
CA GLN A 94 14.29 -0.51 2.08
C GLN A 94 14.97 -1.73 1.42
N THR A 95 14.31 -2.88 1.51
CA THR A 95 14.60 -4.12 0.77
C THR A 95 13.35 -4.62 0.05
N GLY A 96 13.49 -5.62 -0.83
CA GLY A 96 12.35 -6.30 -1.45
C GLY A 96 11.37 -6.88 -0.42
N ASP A 97 11.86 -7.40 0.70
CA ASP A 97 11.03 -7.90 1.79
C ASP A 97 10.22 -6.78 2.44
N THR A 98 10.80 -5.59 2.65
CA THR A 98 10.05 -4.45 3.21
C THR A 98 9.00 -3.92 2.24
N VAL A 99 9.27 -3.94 0.93
CA VAL A 99 8.28 -3.56 -0.09
C VAL A 99 7.11 -4.55 -0.06
N GLY A 100 7.39 -5.85 0.01
CA GLY A 100 6.37 -6.89 0.15
C GLY A 100 5.57 -6.77 1.45
N ALA A 101 6.26 -6.51 2.57
CA ALA A 101 5.62 -6.30 3.86
C ALA A 101 4.69 -5.07 3.86
N LEU A 102 5.10 -3.96 3.23
CA LEU A 102 4.25 -2.78 3.07
C LEU A 102 2.98 -3.11 2.28
N GLN A 103 3.08 -3.87 1.19
CA GLN A 103 1.91 -4.28 0.41
C GLN A 103 0.96 -5.11 1.27
N GLN A 104 1.47 -6.09 2.02
CA GLN A 104 0.64 -6.94 2.90
C GLN A 104 -0.02 -6.14 4.03
N LEU A 105 0.72 -5.24 4.68
CA LEU A 105 0.15 -4.33 5.67
C LEU A 105 -0.97 -3.46 5.08
N GLY A 106 -0.77 -2.96 3.86
CA GLY A 106 -1.77 -2.18 3.15
C GLY A 106 -3.02 -3.00 2.81
N GLU A 107 -2.85 -4.21 2.29
CA GLU A 107 -3.96 -5.12 1.94
C GLU A 107 -4.78 -5.48 3.18
N ILE A 108 -4.12 -5.85 4.28
CA ILE A 108 -4.77 -6.13 5.57
C ILE A 108 -5.55 -4.91 6.08
N ALA A 109 -4.94 -3.72 6.02
CA ALA A 109 -5.59 -2.49 6.48
C ALA A 109 -6.85 -2.16 5.69
N ILE A 110 -6.82 -2.32 4.36
CA ILE A 110 -7.98 -2.08 3.51
C ILE A 110 -9.08 -3.12 3.78
N LEU A 111 -8.71 -4.39 3.94
CA LEU A 111 -9.67 -5.46 4.28
C LEU A 111 -10.30 -5.24 5.66
N LEU A 112 -9.55 -4.71 6.63
CA LEU A 112 -10.10 -4.32 7.93
C LEU A 112 -11.14 -3.21 7.79
N VAL A 113 -10.85 -2.17 7.02
CA VAL A 113 -11.83 -1.10 6.73
C VAL A 113 -13.06 -1.69 6.06
N ALA A 114 -12.88 -2.50 5.01
CA ALA A 114 -13.97 -3.15 4.31
C ALA A 114 -14.81 -4.05 5.23
N SER A 115 -14.19 -4.76 6.17
CA SER A 115 -14.90 -5.64 7.10
C SER A 115 -15.84 -4.91 8.04
N VAL A 116 -15.51 -3.67 8.43
CA VAL A 116 -16.36 -2.80 9.27
C VAL A 116 -17.43 -2.10 8.43
N SER A 117 -17.16 -1.84 7.16
CA SER A 117 -18.10 -1.15 6.25
C SER A 117 -19.10 -2.08 5.57
N LEU A 118 -18.78 -3.37 5.44
CA LEU A 118 -19.63 -4.39 4.82
C LEU A 118 -20.40 -5.25 5.84
N SER A 119 -20.15 -5.05 7.14
CA SER A 119 -20.91 -5.64 8.25
C SER A 119 -22.19 -4.87 8.52
#